data_AF-A0ABD5J1A2-F1
#
_entry.id   AF-A0ABD5J1A2-F1
#
_cell.length_a   1.000
_cell.length_b   1.000
_cell.length_c   1.000
_cell.angle_alpha   90.00
_cell.angle_beta   90.00
_cell.angle_gamma   90.00
#
_symmetry.space_group_name_H-M   'P 1'
#
loop_
_entity.id
_entity.type
_entity.pdbx_description
1 polymer ?
#
loop_
_entity_poly.entity_id
_entity_poly.type
_entity_poly.pdbx_seq_one_letter_code
_entity_poly.pdbx_strand_id
1 'polypeptide(L)' 'MKSYSSKQLIKMIQQDGWYIVRSNGSHHQFKHPSKPGLVTIPHPKKDLP' A
#
# COMPACT_ATOMS: atom_id res chain seq x y z
N MET A 1 -11.69 1.36 -16.52
CA MET A 1 -11.26 0.96 -15.16
C MET A 1 -10.19 1.94 -14.72
N LYS A 2 -10.24 2.48 -13.49
CA LYS A 2 -9.21 3.41 -13.00
C LYS A 2 -7.99 2.60 -12.60
N SER A 3 -6.91 2.66 -13.39
CA SER A 3 -5.61 2.11 -12.99
C SER A 3 -4.96 3.10 -12.02
N TYR A 4 -4.60 2.63 -10.82
CA TYR A 4 -3.85 3.41 -9.85
C TYR A 4 -2.41 2.90 -9.82
N SER A 5 -1.46 3.82 -9.84
CA SER A 5 -0.06 3.44 -9.62
C SER A 5 0.16 3.02 -8.16
N SER A 6 1.05 2.05 -7.92
CA SER A 6 1.42 1.65 -6.56
C SER A 6 1.83 2.84 -5.69
N LYS A 7 2.50 3.85 -6.27
CA LYS A 7 2.88 5.09 -5.59
C LYS A 7 1.68 5.92 -5.15
N GLN A 8 0.65 6.05 -5.98
CA GLN A 8 -0.59 6.74 -5.62
C GLN A 8 -1.33 5.98 -4.52
N LEU A 9 -1.42 4.66 -4.62
CA LEU A 9 -2.09 3.82 -3.63
C LEU A 9 -1.39 3.95 -2.27
N ILE A 10 -0.06 3.84 -2.23
CA ILE A 10 0.75 4.02 -1.02
C ILE A 10 0.51 5.40 -0.41
N LYS A 11 0.51 6.47 -1.22
CA LYS A 11 0.27 7.82 -0.72
C LYS A 11 -1.13 7.97 -0.11
N MET A 12 -2.16 7.39 -0.75
CA MET A 12 -3.53 7.43 -0.25
C MET A 12 -3.67 6.70 1.08
N ILE A 13 -3.13 5.48 1.20
CA ILE A 13 -3.23 4.73 2.46
C ILE A 13 -2.39 5.38 3.57
N GLN A 14 -1.23 5.97 3.25
CA GLN A 14 -0.44 6.72 4.23
C GLN A 14 -1.19 7.94 4.77
N GLN A 15 -1.93 8.66 3.90
CA GLN A 15 -2.80 9.75 4.32
C GLN A 15 -3.99 9.28 5.17
N ASP A 16 -4.52 8.09 4.90
CA ASP A 16 -5.56 7.46 5.72
C ASP A 16 -5.02 6.98 7.10
N GLY A 17 -3.70 7.01 7.32
CA GLY A 17 -3.06 6.63 8.59
C GLY A 17 -2.44 5.23 8.60
N TRP A 18 -2.33 4.59 7.43
CA TRP A 18 -1.61 3.32 7.30
C TRP A 18 -0.10 3.57 7.30
N TYR A 19 0.62 2.79 8.09
CA TYR A 19 2.07 2.85 8.17
C TYR A 19 2.69 1.54 7.70
N ILE A 20 3.89 1.64 7.10
CA ILE A 20 4.62 0.46 6.64
C ILE A 20 5.19 -0.29 7.84
N VAL A 21 4.96 -1.60 7.89
CA VAL A 21 5.45 -2.48 8.96
C VAL A 21 6.58 -3.38 8.50
N ARG A 22 6.55 -3.82 7.24
CA ARG A 22 7.63 -4.62 6.65
C ARG A 22 7.62 -4.46 5.13
N SER A 23 8.80 -4.52 4.54
CA SER A 23 8.99 -4.59 3.09
C SER A 23 9.87 -5.79 2.78
N ASN A 24 9.37 -6.71 1.96
CA ASN A 24 10.16 -7.82 1.45
C ASN A 24 10.16 -7.79 -0.08
N GLY A 25 11.32 -7.46 -0.66
CA GLY A 25 11.48 -7.25 -2.10
C GLY A 25 10.49 -6.20 -2.61
N SER A 26 9.67 -6.59 -3.59
CA SER A 26 8.64 -5.72 -4.15
C SER A 26 7.36 -5.64 -3.33
N HIS A 27 7.22 -6.33 -2.19
CA HIS A 27 5.98 -6.32 -1.42
C HIS A 27 6.13 -5.45 -0.17
N HIS A 28 5.37 -4.35 -0.13
CA HIS A 28 5.30 -3.43 1.00
C HIS A 28 4.05 -3.74 1.80
N GLN A 29 4.19 -3.97 3.10
CA GLN A 29 3.10 -4.34 3.97
C GLN A 29 2.80 -3.22 4.95
N PHE A 30 1.52 -2.89 5.07
CA PHE A 30 1.01 -1.77 5.82
C PHE A 30 0.03 -2.23 6.89
N LYS A 31 0.05 -1.54 8.01
CA LYS A 31 -0.89 -1.73 9.12
C LYS A 31 -1.56 -0.41 9.46
N HIS A 32 -2.78 -0.48 9.97
CA HIS A 32 -3.48 0.66 10.54
C HIS A 32 -3.56 0.52 12.05
N PRO A 33 -3.42 1.60 12.84
CA PRO A 33 -3.53 1.52 14.29
C PRO A 33 -4.94 1.15 14.76
N SER A 34 -5.99 1.60 14.06
CA SER A 34 -7.39 1.36 14.45
C SER A 34 -8.16 0.38 13.55
N LYS A 35 -7.69 0.10 12.33
CA LYS A 35 -8.40 -0.78 11.38
C LYS A 35 -7.73 -2.16 11.42
N PRO A 36 -8.46 -3.24 11.72
CA PRO A 36 -7.89 -4.57 11.71
C PRO A 36 -7.57 -4.99 10.26
N GLY A 37 -6.42 -5.64 10.08
CA GLY A 37 -5.96 -6.12 8.78
C GLY A 37 -4.55 -5.66 8.45
N LEU A 38 -3.99 -6.30 7.43
CA LEU A 38 -2.66 -6.01 6.91
C LEU A 38 -2.74 -5.89 5.39
N VAL A 39 -2.43 -4.72 4.87
CA VAL A 39 -2.52 -4.41 3.45
C VAL A 39 -1.16 -4.64 2.81
N THR A 40 -1.08 -5.50 1.81
CA THR A 40 0.17 -5.73 1.06
C THR A 40 0.06 -5.10 -0.32
N ILE A 41 0.91 -4.12 -0.60
CA ILE A 41 0.99 -3.43 -1.89
C ILE A 41 2.30 -3.84 -2.59
N PRO A 42 2.23 -4.42 -3.80
CA PRO A 42 3.42 -4.63 -4.61
C PRO A 42 3.89 -3.30 -5.23
N HIS A 43 5.15 -2.94 -4.96
CA HIS A 43 5.84 -1.76 -5.45
C HIS A 43 7.29 -2.13 -5.85
N PRO A 44 7.78 -1.70 -7.04
CA PRO A 44 7.14 -0.78 -7.98
C PRO A 44 6.23 -1.47 -9.01
N LYS A 45 4.95 -1.07 -9.06
CA LYS A 45 4.04 -1.37 -10.18
C LYS A 45 3.34 -0.09 -10.63
N LYS A 46 3.34 0.17 -11.94
CA LYS A 46 2.73 1.36 -12.54
C LYS A 46 1.23 1.19 -12.74
N ASP A 47 0.80 -0.04 -13.00
CA ASP A 47 -0.59 -0.42 -13.22
C ASP A 47 -0.91 -1.61 -12.30
N LEU A 48 -1.78 -1.37 -11.33
CA LEU A 48 -2.40 -2.42 -10.53
C LEU A 48 -3.80 -2.66 -11.11
N PRO A 49 -4.13 -3.90 -11.52
CA PRO A 49 -5.47 -4.25 -12.01
C PRO A 49 -6.53 -4.23 -10.91
#